data_AF-A0A2K3YQR9-F1
#
_entry.id   AF-A0A2K3YQR9-F1
#
_cell.length_a   1.000
_cell.length_b   1.000
_cell.length_c   1.000
_cell.angle_alpha   90.00
_cell.angle_beta   90.00
_cell.angle_gamma   90.00
#
_symmetry.space_group_name_H-M   'P 1'
#
loop_
_entity.id
_entity.type
_entity.pdbx_description
1 polymer ?
#
loop_
_entity_poly.entity_id
_entity_poly.type
_entity_poly.pdbx_seq_one_letter_code
_entity_poly.pdbx_strand_id
1 'polypeptide(L)'
;MTYRVNTIAKWFVENTMTSGENSYDGNLTLNKLIYFADMMNYTINHEKLVDEQPIGYTNGPVYQSIYIDHKYGSLSSIKSDNGKISSETLNLLKIIKFAFGTYSSQYLTDLTHEQSPWKNRKEDCEKSDYNPRLNFEDLTEIEKARVRDIYDIYRQIDLDKYIVSRIGDNVFVYDESMVLDEGDYKELEGLEGEEDSIFVEKIDGRLIYA
;
A
#
# COMPACT_ATOMS: atom_id res chain seq x y z
N MET A 1 12.09 15.75 -0.47
CA MET A 1 11.11 16.60 0.27
C MET A 1 10.34 15.70 1.21
N THR A 2 10.24 16.11 2.48
CA THR A 2 9.59 15.32 3.54
C THR A 2 8.26 15.97 3.91
N TYR A 3 7.22 15.15 4.09
CA TYR A 3 5.85 15.57 4.39
C TYR A 3 5.46 15.20 5.82
N ARG A 4 4.46 15.86 6.38
CA ARG A 4 3.79 15.32 7.56
C ARG A 4 3.11 14.01 7.21
N VAL A 5 3.23 13.01 8.07
CA VAL A 5 2.61 11.70 7.81
C VAL A 5 1.10 11.79 7.56
N ASN A 6 0.39 12.70 8.23
CA ASN A 6 -1.04 12.97 8.02
C ASN A 6 -1.38 13.42 6.59
N THR A 7 -0.46 14.09 5.90
CA THR A 7 -0.66 14.52 4.51
C THR A 7 -0.68 13.32 3.56
N ILE A 8 0.25 12.38 3.76
CA ILE A 8 0.30 11.14 2.98
C ILE A 8 -0.87 10.21 3.35
N ALA A 9 -1.19 10.12 4.64
CA ALA A 9 -2.32 9.33 5.13
C ALA A 9 -3.64 9.79 4.52
N LYS A 10 -3.89 11.11 4.49
CA LYS A 10 -5.09 11.69 3.90
C LYS A 10 -5.23 11.32 2.42
N TRP A 11 -4.13 11.37 1.66
CA TRP A 11 -4.15 10.99 0.26
C TRP A 11 -4.59 9.53 0.08
N PHE A 12 -4.05 8.59 0.85
CA PHE A 12 -4.47 7.18 0.79
C PHE A 12 -5.94 7.01 1.18
N VAL A 13 -6.40 7.65 2.28
CA VAL A 13 -7.81 7.59 2.69
C VAL A 13 -8.75 8.09 1.59
N GLU A 14 -8.39 9.13 0.85
CA GLU A 14 -9.19 9.68 -0.25
C GLU A 14 -9.12 8.84 -1.54
N ASN A 15 -8.12 7.98 -1.71
CA ASN A 15 -7.83 7.33 -2.99
C ASN A 15 -7.83 5.79 -2.98
N THR A 16 -7.76 5.12 -1.82
CA THR A 16 -7.72 3.65 -1.74
C THR A 16 -8.85 3.08 -0.88
N MET A 17 -9.23 3.79 0.18
CA MET A 17 -10.22 3.30 1.11
C MET A 17 -11.61 3.63 0.57
N THR A 18 -12.40 2.60 0.26
CA THR A 18 -13.82 2.74 -0.02
C THR A 18 -14.51 3.31 1.22
N SER A 19 -14.50 4.63 1.31
CA SER A 19 -15.29 5.46 2.24
C SER A 19 -15.34 4.97 3.69
N GLY A 20 -14.26 5.22 4.43
CA GLY A 20 -14.39 5.48 5.87
C GLY A 20 -14.65 4.27 6.77
N GLU A 21 -14.10 3.11 6.46
CA GLU A 21 -13.97 2.07 7.48
C GLU A 21 -13.02 2.56 8.58
N ASN A 22 -13.58 3.17 9.62
CA ASN A 22 -12.94 3.36 10.92
C ASN A 22 -12.83 1.99 11.61
N SER A 23 -12.23 1.02 10.91
CA SER A 23 -12.10 -0.36 11.29
C SER A 23 -10.65 -0.65 11.67
N TYR A 24 -10.48 -1.69 12.47
CA TYR A 24 -9.15 -2.16 12.85
C TYR A 24 -8.30 -2.48 11.61
N ASP A 25 -8.89 -3.15 10.61
CA ASP A 25 -8.23 -3.49 9.35
C ASP A 25 -7.90 -2.26 8.52
N GLY A 26 -8.81 -1.28 8.46
CA GLY A 26 -8.54 -0.02 7.77
C GLY A 26 -7.34 0.73 8.35
N ASN A 27 -7.19 0.75 9.68
CA ASN A 27 -6.00 1.31 10.34
C ASN A 27 -4.72 0.54 9.98
N LEU A 28 -4.76 -0.80 9.97
CA LEU A 28 -3.60 -1.61 9.61
C LEU A 28 -3.18 -1.34 8.17
N THR A 29 -4.13 -1.41 7.24
CA THR A 29 -3.92 -1.14 5.81
C THR A 29 -3.32 0.24 5.58
N LEU A 30 -3.89 1.29 6.20
CA LEU A 30 -3.38 2.64 6.04
C LEU A 30 -1.92 2.78 6.52
N ASN A 31 -1.58 2.21 7.68
CA ASN A 31 -0.21 2.23 8.18
C ASN A 31 0.75 1.49 7.22
N LYS A 32 0.33 0.37 6.61
CA LYS A 32 1.17 -0.38 5.66
C LYS A 32 1.40 0.38 4.36
N LEU A 33 0.35 0.99 3.80
CA LEU A 33 0.48 1.79 2.58
C LEU A 33 1.42 2.99 2.79
N ILE A 34 1.31 3.70 3.91
CA ILE A 34 2.23 4.79 4.25
C ILE A 34 3.65 4.27 4.40
N TYR A 35 3.83 3.15 5.13
CA TYR A 35 5.14 2.55 5.33
C TYR A 35 5.80 2.13 4.01
N PHE A 36 5.06 1.52 3.09
CA PHE A 36 5.58 1.15 1.77
C PHE A 36 5.93 2.37 0.93
N ALA A 37 5.15 3.45 1.00
CA ALA A 37 5.48 4.71 0.33
C ALA A 37 6.76 5.35 0.87
N ASP A 38 6.93 5.37 2.20
CA ASP A 38 8.12 5.90 2.86
C ASP A 38 9.37 5.05 2.55
N MET A 39 9.22 3.73 2.59
CA MET A 39 10.26 2.76 2.22
C MET A 39 10.69 2.91 0.75
N MET A 40 9.73 3.05 -0.16
CA MET A 40 10.01 3.25 -1.58
C MET A 40 10.75 4.58 -1.80
N ASN A 41 10.27 5.67 -1.20
CA ASN A 41 10.94 6.97 -1.33
C ASN A 41 12.36 6.94 -0.77
N TYR A 42 12.57 6.29 0.38
CA TYR A 42 13.90 6.11 0.95
C TYR A 42 14.81 5.30 0.03
N THR A 43 14.29 4.25 -0.60
CA THR A 43 15.09 3.39 -1.50
C THR A 43 15.50 4.11 -2.78
N ILE A 44 14.63 4.98 -3.33
CA ILE A 44 14.88 5.71 -4.58
C ILE A 44 15.68 6.99 -4.36
N ASN A 45 15.35 7.75 -3.31
CA ASN A 45 15.86 9.11 -3.09
C ASN A 45 16.82 9.22 -1.90
N HIS A 46 17.03 8.15 -1.13
CA HIS A 46 17.81 8.17 0.11
C HIS A 46 17.28 9.16 1.16
N GLU A 47 16.00 9.53 1.06
CA GLU A 47 15.30 10.43 1.98
C GLU A 47 13.98 9.79 2.42
N LYS A 48 13.56 10.03 3.66
CA LYS A 48 12.21 9.65 4.08
C LYS A 48 11.16 10.53 3.42
N LEU A 49 10.05 9.90 3.04
CA LEU A 49 8.87 10.58 2.55
C LEU A 49 8.19 11.36 3.66
N VAL A 50 8.13 10.81 4.88
CA VAL A 50 7.44 11.42 6.01
C VAL A 50 8.37 11.78 7.15
N ASP A 51 7.97 12.77 7.94
CA ASP A 51 8.72 13.35 9.06
C ASP A 51 8.68 12.52 10.34
N GLU A 52 7.91 11.42 10.33
CA GLU A 52 7.75 10.53 11.47
C GLU A 52 8.52 9.22 11.26
N GLN A 53 9.04 8.65 12.34
CA GLN A 53 9.67 7.34 12.33
C GLN A 53 8.62 6.25 12.53
N PRO A 54 8.57 5.20 11.69
CA PRO A 54 7.74 4.05 11.98
C PRO A 54 8.28 3.27 13.20
N ILE A 55 7.37 2.81 14.05
CA ILE A 55 7.68 1.92 15.17
C ILE A 55 7.04 0.55 14.96
N GLY A 56 7.64 -0.47 15.58
CA GLY A 56 7.21 -1.85 15.45
C GLY A 56 6.12 -2.23 16.45
N TYR A 57 5.01 -2.73 15.92
CA TYR A 57 3.97 -3.44 16.68
C TYR A 57 3.91 -4.91 16.23
N THR A 58 3.16 -5.73 16.96
CA THR A 58 2.92 -7.15 16.63
C THR A 58 2.36 -7.36 15.22
N ASN A 59 1.57 -6.42 14.71
CA ASN A 59 1.00 -6.48 13.35
C ASN A 59 1.76 -5.60 12.36
N GLY A 60 3.08 -5.44 12.54
CA GLY A 60 3.94 -4.70 11.63
C GLY A 60 4.21 -3.23 12.01
N PRO A 61 4.77 -2.44 11.07
CA PRO A 61 5.10 -1.02 11.27
C PRO A 61 3.85 -0.15 11.47
N VAL A 62 3.97 0.85 12.34
CA VAL A 62 2.93 1.83 12.67
C VAL A 62 3.55 3.22 12.79
N TYR A 63 2.84 4.22 12.28
CA TYR A 63 3.08 5.63 12.60
C TYR A 63 2.16 6.02 13.74
N GLN A 64 2.75 6.45 14.86
CA GLN A 64 2.05 6.63 16.13
C GLN A 64 0.99 7.73 16.03
N SER A 65 1.24 8.81 15.28
CA SER A 65 0.25 9.86 15.05
C SER A 65 -1.00 9.31 14.35
N ILE A 66 -0.82 8.47 13.32
CA ILE A 66 -1.92 7.84 12.58
C ILE A 66 -2.71 6.89 13.48
N TYR A 67 -2.03 6.08 14.30
CA TYR A 67 -2.69 5.22 15.28
C TYR A 67 -3.51 6.02 16.30
N ILE A 68 -2.97 7.13 16.82
CA ILE A 68 -3.67 8.01 17.77
C ILE A 68 -4.89 8.65 17.11
N ASP A 69 -4.75 9.18 15.90
CA ASP A 69 -5.84 9.81 15.15
C ASP A 69 -6.96 8.81 14.82
N HIS A 70 -6.62 7.56 14.51
CA HIS A 70 -7.59 6.49 14.34
C HIS A 70 -8.28 6.11 15.67
N LYS A 71 -7.52 6.00 16.77
CA LYS A 71 -8.05 5.56 18.06
C LYS A 71 -8.99 6.58 18.70
N TYR A 72 -8.71 7.88 18.55
CA TYR A 72 -9.46 8.95 19.21
C TYR A 72 -10.27 9.82 18.24
N GLY A 73 -10.23 9.51 16.94
CA GLY A 73 -10.95 10.21 15.89
C GLY A 73 -11.52 9.26 14.84
N SER A 74 -11.78 9.80 13.66
CA SER A 74 -12.11 9.03 12.45
C SER A 74 -11.00 9.25 11.42
N LEU A 75 -10.70 8.24 10.59
CA LEU A 75 -9.82 8.42 9.42
C LEU A 75 -10.24 9.60 8.53
N SER A 76 -11.55 9.87 8.44
CA SER A 76 -12.11 11.01 7.70
C SER A 76 -11.77 12.37 8.32
N SER A 77 -11.30 12.39 9.57
CA SER A 77 -10.95 13.58 10.34
C SER A 77 -9.45 13.88 10.38
N ILE A 78 -8.62 13.11 9.66
CA ILE A 78 -7.18 13.35 9.54
C ILE A 78 -6.95 14.76 8.99
N LYS A 79 -6.50 15.66 9.85
CA LYS A 79 -6.17 17.04 9.50
C LYS A 79 -4.80 17.05 8.82
N SER A 80 -4.79 17.12 7.50
CA SER A 80 -3.57 17.44 6.76
C SER A 80 -3.27 18.93 6.85
N ASP A 81 -1.99 19.30 6.87
CA ASP A 81 -1.63 20.64 6.41
C ASP A 81 -1.95 20.72 4.92
N ASN A 82 -2.43 21.87 4.43
CA ASN A 82 -2.77 22.09 3.02
C ASN A 82 -1.52 22.15 2.10
N GLY A 83 -0.45 21.42 2.44
CA GLY A 83 0.74 21.29 1.63
C GLY A 83 0.42 20.54 0.34
N LYS A 84 0.77 21.14 -0.80
CA LYS A 84 0.62 20.50 -2.10
C LYS A 84 1.62 19.34 -2.22
N ILE A 85 1.13 18.13 -2.46
CA ILE A 85 1.97 16.97 -2.79
C ILE A 85 2.60 17.21 -4.17
N SER A 86 3.92 16.99 -4.30
CA SER A 86 4.61 17.14 -5.58
C SER A 86 4.17 16.10 -6.61
N SER A 87 4.42 16.34 -7.90
CA SER A 87 4.12 15.38 -8.97
C SER A 87 4.86 14.06 -8.78
N GLU A 88 6.11 14.10 -8.34
CA GLU A 88 6.96 12.94 -8.11
C GLU A 88 6.41 12.10 -6.96
N THR A 89 6.04 12.75 -5.85
CA THR A 89 5.42 12.07 -4.72
C THR A 89 4.06 11.51 -5.11
N LEU A 90 3.24 12.26 -5.84
CA LEU A 90 1.94 11.77 -6.29
C LEU A 90 2.08 10.52 -7.16
N ASN A 91 3.05 10.48 -8.07
CA ASN A 91 3.33 9.30 -8.88
C ASN A 91 3.70 8.10 -8.00
N LEU A 92 4.60 8.29 -7.03
CA LEU A 92 4.98 7.24 -6.07
C LEU A 92 3.77 6.72 -5.29
N LEU A 93 2.91 7.61 -4.78
CA LEU A 93 1.70 7.20 -4.05
C LEU A 93 0.73 6.40 -4.93
N LYS A 94 0.59 6.76 -6.22
CA LYS A 94 -0.18 5.99 -7.19
C LYS A 94 0.41 4.60 -7.42
N ILE A 95 1.73 4.47 -7.52
CA ILE A 95 2.40 3.16 -7.63
C ILE A 95 2.07 2.30 -6.42
N ILE A 96 2.17 2.85 -5.20
CA ILE A 96 1.85 2.11 -3.97
C ILE A 96 0.38 1.70 -3.92
N LYS A 97 -0.53 2.62 -4.27
CA LYS A 97 -1.96 2.31 -4.40
C LYS A 97 -2.20 1.18 -5.39
N PHE A 98 -1.58 1.26 -6.57
CA PHE A 98 -1.77 0.30 -7.65
C PHE A 98 -1.25 -1.08 -7.26
N ALA A 99 -0.04 -1.15 -6.70
CA ALA A 99 0.61 -2.41 -6.35
C ALA A 99 0.06 -3.05 -5.06
N PHE A 100 -0.43 -2.26 -4.10
CA PHE A 100 -0.75 -2.77 -2.76
C PHE A 100 -2.16 -2.45 -2.25
N GLY A 101 -2.88 -1.51 -2.89
CA GLY A 101 -4.09 -0.91 -2.35
C GLY A 101 -5.31 -1.83 -2.25
N THR A 102 -5.32 -2.96 -2.96
CA THR A 102 -6.43 -3.95 -3.00
C THR A 102 -6.17 -5.23 -2.21
N TYR A 103 -5.00 -5.34 -1.59
CA TYR A 103 -4.66 -6.46 -0.72
C TYR A 103 -5.24 -6.29 0.69
N SER A 104 -5.50 -7.42 1.36
CA SER A 104 -6.04 -7.44 2.71
C SER A 104 -5.03 -6.92 3.74
N SER A 105 -5.55 -6.42 4.87
CA SER A 105 -4.71 -5.99 6.01
C SER A 105 -3.76 -7.10 6.47
N GLN A 106 -4.21 -8.36 6.44
CA GLN A 106 -3.42 -9.54 6.78
C GLN A 106 -2.26 -9.75 5.79
N TYR A 107 -2.54 -9.75 4.48
CA TYR A 107 -1.49 -9.92 3.47
C TYR A 107 -0.43 -8.82 3.56
N LEU A 108 -0.85 -7.55 3.72
CA LEU A 108 0.07 -6.43 3.89
C LEU A 108 0.89 -6.57 5.19
N THR A 109 0.31 -7.12 6.25
CA THR A 109 1.01 -7.40 7.51
C THR A 109 2.08 -8.47 7.31
N ASP A 110 1.74 -9.58 6.66
CA ASP A 110 2.66 -10.68 6.37
C ASP A 110 3.84 -10.19 5.53
N LEU A 111 3.59 -9.39 4.48
CA LEU A 111 4.64 -8.73 3.70
C LEU A 111 5.58 -7.88 4.57
N THR A 112 5.05 -7.11 5.52
CA THR A 112 5.92 -6.32 6.41
C THR A 112 6.72 -7.16 7.39
N HIS A 113 6.21 -8.33 7.79
CA HIS A 113 6.92 -9.24 8.69
C HIS A 113 8.09 -9.95 8.01
N GLU A 114 8.05 -10.09 6.69
CA GLU A 114 9.16 -10.62 5.90
C GLU A 114 10.30 -9.61 5.72
N GLN A 115 10.01 -8.31 5.86
CA GLN A 115 10.95 -7.24 5.63
C GLN A 115 11.89 -7.01 6.81
N SER A 116 13.18 -6.84 6.51
CA SER A 116 14.28 -6.72 7.48
C SER A 116 14.06 -5.68 8.59
N PRO A 117 13.51 -4.46 8.33
CA PRO A 117 13.29 -3.49 9.39
C PRO A 117 12.43 -4.02 10.54
N TRP A 118 11.35 -4.76 10.24
CA TRP A 118 10.49 -5.37 11.26
C TRP A 118 11.06 -6.71 11.72
N LYS A 119 11.44 -7.58 10.78
CA LYS A 119 11.92 -8.94 11.03
C LYS A 119 13.10 -8.98 12.00
N ASN A 120 14.06 -8.06 11.86
CA ASN A 120 15.24 -7.96 12.73
C ASN A 120 14.92 -7.46 14.14
N ARG A 121 13.69 -7.01 14.39
CA ARG A 121 13.19 -6.49 15.67
C ARG A 121 11.96 -7.25 16.17
N LYS A 122 11.62 -8.40 15.58
CA LYS A 122 10.39 -9.15 15.87
C LYS A 122 10.13 -9.34 17.37
N GLU A 123 11.13 -9.83 18.12
CA GLU A 123 10.98 -10.05 19.56
C GLU A 123 10.66 -8.76 20.35
N ASP A 124 11.19 -7.62 19.91
CA ASP A 124 10.88 -6.32 20.51
C ASP A 124 9.51 -5.80 20.08
N CYS A 125 9.12 -6.00 18.81
CA CYS A 125 7.80 -5.64 18.29
C CYS A 125 6.65 -6.39 18.98
N GLU A 126 6.92 -7.59 19.51
CA GLU A 126 5.95 -8.45 20.20
C GLU A 126 5.85 -8.17 21.71
N LYS A 127 6.65 -7.25 22.26
CA LYS A 127 6.56 -6.83 23.67
C LYS A 127 5.35 -5.93 23.90
N SER A 128 4.74 -6.05 25.07
CA SER A 128 3.56 -5.25 25.45
C SER A 128 3.89 -3.83 25.91
N ASP A 129 5.11 -3.58 26.37
CA ASP A 129 5.55 -2.35 27.04
C ASP A 129 6.61 -1.57 26.25
N TYR A 130 6.94 -2.02 25.04
CA TYR A 130 7.96 -1.42 24.21
C TYR A 130 7.64 -1.59 22.73
N ASN A 131 7.84 -0.54 21.94
CA ASN A 131 7.75 -0.57 20.48
C ASN A 131 9.08 -0.05 19.91
N PRO A 132 9.89 -0.90 19.23
CA PRO A 132 11.18 -0.49 18.68
C PRO A 132 10.99 0.47 17.50
N ARG A 133 11.97 1.35 17.27
CA ARG A 133 12.07 2.10 16.02
C ARG A 133 12.52 1.16 14.90
N LEU A 134 11.89 1.26 13.73
CA LEU A 134 12.24 0.47 12.54
C LEU A 134 12.96 1.37 11.54
N ASN A 135 14.11 0.97 11.01
CA ASN A 135 14.89 1.82 10.10
C ASN A 135 14.98 1.20 8.71
N PHE A 136 14.79 2.00 7.66
CA PHE A 136 14.98 1.53 6.28
C PHE A 136 16.45 1.24 5.92
N GLU A 137 17.40 1.70 6.73
CA GLU A 137 18.80 1.28 6.65
C GLU A 137 18.97 -0.24 6.88
N ASP A 138 18.04 -0.86 7.63
CA ASP A 138 18.05 -2.29 7.91
C ASP A 138 17.63 -3.13 6.68
N LEU A 139 17.14 -2.52 5.60
CA LEU A 139 16.81 -3.22 4.35
C LEU A 139 18.07 -3.82 3.71
N THR A 140 17.97 -5.09 3.31
CA THR A 140 18.96 -5.77 2.49
C THR A 140 18.98 -5.21 1.07
N GLU A 141 20.07 -5.46 0.33
CA GLU A 141 20.15 -5.05 -1.08
C GLU A 141 19.14 -5.78 -1.97
N ILE A 142 18.74 -7.00 -1.61
CA ILE A 142 17.70 -7.75 -2.35
C ILE A 142 16.34 -7.07 -2.16
N GLU A 143 15.98 -6.66 -0.95
CA GLU A 143 14.74 -5.94 -0.69
C GLU A 143 14.72 -4.58 -1.40
N LYS A 144 15.84 -3.84 -1.34
CA LYS A 144 15.97 -2.58 -2.08
C LYS A 144 15.86 -2.79 -3.58
N ALA A 145 16.44 -3.85 -4.13
CA ALA A 145 16.32 -4.18 -5.56
C ALA A 145 14.86 -4.41 -5.96
N ARG A 146 14.11 -5.24 -5.20
CA ARG A 146 12.68 -5.48 -5.46
C ARG A 146 11.85 -4.20 -5.41
N VAL A 147 12.13 -3.32 -4.46
CA VAL A 147 11.45 -2.00 -4.36
C VAL A 147 11.77 -1.12 -5.57
N ARG A 148 13.02 -1.12 -6.06
CA ARG A 148 13.41 -0.40 -7.29
C ARG A 148 12.73 -0.99 -8.51
N ASP A 149 12.65 -2.31 -8.62
CA ASP A 149 12.00 -2.98 -9.74
C ASP A 149 10.52 -2.58 -9.84
N ILE A 150 9.77 -2.61 -8.73
CA ILE A 150 8.38 -2.15 -8.68
C ILE A 150 8.28 -0.68 -9.13
N TYR A 151 9.15 0.19 -8.60
CA TYR A 151 9.15 1.59 -8.98
C TYR A 151 9.44 1.79 -10.48
N ASP A 152 10.45 1.10 -11.03
CA ASP A 152 10.85 1.25 -12.42
C ASP A 152 9.83 0.67 -13.41
N ILE A 153 9.12 -0.40 -13.04
CA ILE A 153 8.00 -0.95 -13.81
C ILE A 153 6.90 0.09 -13.96
N TYR A 154 6.47 0.72 -12.87
CA TYR A 154 5.25 1.53 -12.87
C TYR A 154 5.47 3.05 -13.08
N ARG A 155 6.67 3.60 -12.83
CA ARG A 155 6.91 5.05 -12.83
C ARG A 155 6.60 5.79 -14.14
N GLN A 156 6.57 5.10 -15.27
CA GLN A 156 6.25 5.68 -16.58
C GLN A 156 4.85 5.30 -17.08
N ILE A 157 4.12 4.48 -16.32
CA ILE A 157 2.79 4.01 -16.69
C ILE A 157 1.76 5.04 -16.22
N ASP A 158 0.79 5.33 -17.08
CA ASP A 158 -0.38 6.12 -16.72
C ASP A 158 -1.35 5.22 -15.94
N LEU A 159 -1.09 5.06 -14.63
CA LEU A 159 -1.84 4.16 -13.76
C LEU A 159 -3.32 4.54 -13.60
N ASP A 160 -3.72 5.77 -13.98
CA ASP A 160 -5.12 6.18 -13.95
C ASP A 160 -5.95 5.47 -15.03
N LYS A 161 -5.30 4.92 -16.07
CA LYS A 161 -5.96 4.14 -17.13
C LYS A 161 -6.30 2.71 -16.74
N TYR A 162 -5.96 2.29 -15.53
CA TYR A 162 -6.14 0.91 -15.10
C TYR A 162 -7.03 0.86 -13.85
N ILE A 163 -7.92 -0.11 -13.85
CA ILE A 163 -8.72 -0.50 -12.70
C ILE A 163 -8.03 -1.70 -12.06
N VAL A 164 -7.83 -1.62 -10.74
CA VAL A 164 -7.39 -2.74 -9.91
C VAL A 164 -8.58 -3.16 -9.05
N SER A 165 -9.04 -4.40 -9.21
CA SER A 165 -10.24 -4.89 -8.54
C SER A 165 -10.03 -6.28 -7.99
N ARG A 166 -10.45 -6.50 -6.74
CA ARG A 166 -10.54 -7.84 -6.16
C ARG A 166 -11.84 -8.50 -6.64
N ILE A 167 -11.74 -9.68 -7.25
CA ILE A 167 -12.87 -10.49 -7.72
C ILE A 167 -12.59 -11.92 -7.28
N GLY A 168 -13.44 -12.47 -6.40
CA GLY A 168 -13.13 -13.72 -5.71
C GLY A 168 -11.84 -13.60 -4.88
N ASP A 169 -10.98 -14.60 -5.01
CA ASP A 169 -9.70 -14.66 -4.29
C ASP A 169 -8.57 -13.85 -4.98
N ASN A 170 -8.79 -13.44 -6.23
CA ASN A 170 -7.80 -12.81 -7.09
C ASN A 170 -7.90 -11.29 -7.14
N VAL A 171 -6.77 -10.65 -7.48
CA VAL A 171 -6.70 -9.22 -7.82
C VAL A 171 -6.48 -9.10 -9.32
N PHE A 172 -7.39 -8.44 -10.01
CA PHE A 172 -7.32 -8.23 -11.46
C PHE A 172 -6.98 -6.79 -11.80
N VAL A 173 -6.20 -6.61 -12.86
CA VAL A 173 -5.84 -5.33 -13.45
C VAL A 173 -6.35 -5.29 -14.88
N TYR A 174 -7.16 -4.29 -15.23
CA TYR A 174 -7.69 -4.12 -16.59
C TYR A 174 -7.82 -2.65 -16.95
N ASP A 175 -7.86 -2.35 -18.24
CA ASP A 175 -8.01 -0.98 -18.73
C ASP A 175 -9.35 -0.37 -18.27
N GLU A 176 -9.36 0.91 -17.88
CA GLU A 176 -10.54 1.62 -17.36
C GLU A 176 -11.70 1.67 -18.37
N SER A 177 -11.40 1.56 -19.67
CA SER A 177 -12.39 1.54 -20.74
C SER A 177 -12.98 0.15 -20.99
N MET A 178 -12.40 -0.90 -20.38
CA MET A 178 -12.90 -2.26 -20.50
C MET A 178 -14.18 -2.45 -19.68
N VAL A 179 -15.20 -3.02 -20.33
CA VAL A 179 -16.49 -3.31 -19.70
C VAL A 179 -16.59 -4.80 -19.42
N LEU A 180 -16.69 -5.13 -18.13
CA LEU A 180 -16.99 -6.48 -17.64
C LEU A 180 -18.51 -6.65 -17.48
N ASP A 181 -19.07 -7.70 -18.08
CA ASP A 181 -20.44 -8.12 -17.88
C ASP A 181 -20.56 -9.19 -16.79
N GLU A 182 -21.80 -9.57 -16.42
CA GLU A 182 -22.05 -10.55 -15.37
C GLU A 182 -21.40 -11.93 -15.66
N GLY A 183 -21.24 -12.29 -16.93
CA GLY A 183 -20.57 -13.51 -17.35
C GLY A 183 -19.07 -13.44 -17.07
N ASP A 184 -18.44 -12.31 -17.41
CA ASP A 184 -17.02 -12.07 -17.13
C ASP A 184 -16.72 -12.16 -15.63
N TYR A 185 -17.54 -11.51 -14.78
CA TYR A 185 -17.35 -11.56 -13.32
C TYR A 185 -17.42 -12.98 -12.77
N LYS A 186 -18.36 -13.79 -13.25
CA LYS A 186 -18.48 -15.21 -12.85
C LYS A 186 -17.29 -16.04 -13.29
N GLU A 187 -16.74 -15.78 -14.47
CA GLU A 187 -15.53 -16.45 -14.96
C GLU A 187 -14.33 -16.12 -14.07
N LEU A 188 -14.09 -14.82 -13.82
CA LEU A 188 -12.96 -14.36 -13.01
C LEU A 188 -13.06 -14.80 -11.54
N GLU A 189 -14.26 -14.81 -10.95
CA GLU A 189 -14.50 -15.30 -9.58
C GLU A 189 -14.21 -16.81 -9.44
N GLY A 190 -14.32 -17.57 -10.54
CA GLY A 190 -14.08 -19.01 -10.56
C GLY A 190 -12.62 -19.43 -10.77
N LEU A 191 -11.70 -18.48 -10.98
CA LEU A 191 -10.28 -18.77 -11.14
C LEU A 191 -9.64 -19.20 -9.81
N GLU A 192 -8.63 -20.07 -9.89
CA GLU A 192 -7.80 -20.43 -8.73
C GLU A 192 -7.07 -19.19 -8.20
N GLY A 193 -6.86 -19.11 -6.88
CA GLY A 193 -6.23 -17.96 -6.24
C GLY A 193 -4.73 -17.89 -6.53
N GLU A 194 -4.29 -16.76 -7.08
CA GLU A 194 -2.90 -16.43 -7.36
C GLU A 194 -2.35 -15.43 -6.32
N GLU A 195 -1.03 -15.46 -6.09
CA GLU A 195 -0.37 -14.50 -5.20
C GLU A 195 -0.22 -13.10 -5.84
N ASP A 196 0.10 -13.09 -7.13
CA ASP A 196 0.31 -11.88 -7.92
C ASP A 196 -0.99 -11.37 -8.56
N SER A 197 -1.01 -10.09 -8.92
CA SER A 197 -2.14 -9.51 -9.65
C SER A 197 -2.16 -10.01 -11.10
N ILE A 198 -3.35 -10.31 -11.60
CA ILE A 198 -3.58 -10.87 -12.92
C ILE A 198 -4.03 -9.77 -13.88
N PHE A 199 -3.30 -9.57 -14.99
CA PHE A 199 -3.70 -8.62 -16.02
C PHE A 199 -4.78 -9.25 -16.90
N VAL A 200 -5.84 -8.50 -17.20
CA VAL A 200 -6.98 -8.97 -18.00
C VAL A 200 -7.20 -8.04 -19.20
N GLU A 201 -7.35 -8.65 -20.37
CA GLU A 201 -7.77 -8.00 -21.61
C GLU A 201 -9.02 -8.68 -22.17
N LYS A 202 -9.84 -7.94 -22.92
CA LYS A 202 -10.99 -8.50 -23.65
C LYS A 202 -10.78 -8.39 -25.15
N ILE A 203 -10.51 -9.53 -25.80
CA ILE A 203 -10.30 -9.61 -27.25
C ILE A 203 -11.45 -10.39 -27.88
N ASP A 204 -12.13 -9.78 -28.86
CA ASP A 204 -13.29 -10.36 -29.56
C ASP A 204 -14.37 -10.91 -28.59
N GLY A 205 -14.56 -10.23 -27.46
CA GLY A 205 -15.55 -10.59 -26.45
C GLY A 205 -15.12 -11.71 -25.49
N ARG A 206 -13.85 -12.14 -25.51
CA ARG A 206 -13.31 -13.16 -24.60
C ARG A 206 -12.23 -12.57 -23.71
N LEU A 207 -12.22 -13.01 -22.45
CA LEU A 207 -11.16 -12.64 -21.52
C LEU A 207 -9.87 -13.38 -21.85
N ILE A 208 -8.77 -12.66 -21.79
CA ILE A 208 -7.41 -13.18 -21.79
C ILE A 208 -6.76 -12.64 -20.52
N TYR A 209 -6.13 -13.53 -19.76
CA TYR A 209 -5.48 -13.18 -18.51
C TYR A 209 -4.04 -13.68 -18.47
N ALA A 210 -3.15 -12.90 -17.85
CA ALA A 210 -1.71 -13.13 -17.77
C ALA A 210 -1.10 -12.63 -16.46
#